data_AF-A0A0L8AGQ2-F1
#
_entry.id   AF-A0A0L8AGQ2-F1
#
_cell.length_a   1.000
_cell.length_b   1.000
_cell.length_c   1.000
_cell.angle_alpha   90.00
_cell.angle_beta   90.00
_cell.angle_gamma   90.00
#
_symmetry.space_group_name_H-M   'P 1'
#
loop_
_entity.id
_entity.type
_entity.pdbx_description
1 polymer ?
#
loop_
_entity_poly.entity_id
_entity_poly.type
_entity_poly.pdbx_seq_one_letter_code
_entity_poly.pdbx_strand_id
1 'polypeptide(L)'
;TATVTITFSEAVTGFANADLTIANGTLSAVSSADGGITWTATFTPTAGVTDATNVITLDNTGVSDAAGNAGTGTTDSGNYAIDTA
;
A
#
# COMPACT_ATOMS: atom_id res chain seq x y z
N THR A 1 -6.92 -12.52 -6.55
CA THR A 1 -6.78 -11.14 -6.04
C THR A 1 -6.87 -11.17 -4.53
N ALA A 2 -6.45 -10.09 -3.86
CA ALA A 2 -6.54 -9.94 -2.41
C ALA A 2 -6.85 -8.49 -2.04
N THR A 3 -7.40 -8.24 -0.85
CA THR A 3 -7.58 -6.87 -0.33
C THR A 3 -6.34 -6.47 0.46
N VAL A 4 -5.82 -5.29 0.16
CA VAL A 4 -4.74 -4.65 0.92
C VAL A 4 -5.34 -3.54 1.76
N THR A 5 -4.98 -3.54 3.05
CA THR A 5 -5.36 -2.51 4.02
C THR A 5 -4.11 -1.81 4.52
N ILE A 6 -4.09 -0.49 4.39
CA ILE A 6 -3.06 0.39 4.95
C ILE A 6 -3.74 1.20 6.05
N THR A 7 -3.14 1.22 7.24
CA THR A 7 -3.68 1.92 8.40
C THR A 7 -2.63 2.86 8.98
N PHE A 8 -3.02 4.11 9.17
CA PHE A 8 -2.22 5.13 9.83
C PHE A 8 -2.69 5.30 11.29
N SER A 9 -1.81 5.79 12.16
CA SER A 9 -2.15 6.09 13.56
C SER A 9 -3.04 7.33 13.71
N GLU A 10 -3.11 8.16 12.67
CA GLU A 10 -3.96 9.33 12.55
C GLU A 10 -4.40 9.52 11.10
N ALA A 11 -5.30 10.47 10.83
CA ALA A 11 -5.73 10.76 9.47
C ALA A 11 -4.59 11.44 8.69
N VAL A 12 -4.27 10.90 7.51
CA VAL A 12 -3.25 11.48 6.62
C VAL A 12 -3.86 12.05 5.34
N THR A 13 -3.12 12.98 4.73
CA THR A 13 -3.37 13.51 3.40
C THR A 13 -2.19 13.22 2.47
N GLY A 14 -2.35 13.43 1.16
CA GLY A 14 -1.30 13.22 0.17
C GLY A 14 -1.14 11.78 -0.32
N PHE A 15 -1.51 10.79 0.50
CA PHE A 15 -1.36 9.37 0.16
C PHE A 15 -2.03 8.97 -1.17
N ALA A 16 -1.25 8.38 -2.07
CA ALA A 16 -1.68 7.88 -3.36
C ALA A 16 -0.93 6.59 -3.76
N ASN A 17 -1.40 5.93 -4.82
CA ASN A 17 -0.71 4.75 -5.38
C ASN A 17 0.72 5.04 -5.86
N ALA A 18 1.05 6.31 -6.16
CA ALA A 18 2.40 6.71 -6.57
C ALA A 18 3.43 6.54 -5.43
N ASP A 19 2.97 6.51 -4.18
CA ASP A 19 3.80 6.30 -2.99
C ASP A 19 4.04 4.81 -2.71
N LEU A 20 3.48 3.90 -3.51
CA LEU A 20 3.56 2.46 -3.29
C LEU A 20 4.40 1.77 -4.38
N THR A 21 5.34 0.92 -3.94
CA THR A 21 6.02 -0.05 -4.80
C THR A 21 5.48 -1.45 -4.51
N ILE A 22 5.00 -2.14 -5.54
CA ILE A 22 4.27 -3.42 -5.41
C ILE A 22 5.09 -4.51 -6.10
N ALA A 23 5.49 -5.53 -5.35
CA ALA A 23 6.15 -6.70 -5.92
C ALA A 23 5.13 -7.63 -6.61
N ASN A 24 5.45 -8.05 -7.84
CA ASN A 24 4.75 -9.09 -8.60
C ASN A 24 3.21 -8.93 -8.67
N GLY A 25 2.74 -7.69 -8.87
CA GLY A 25 1.34 -7.41 -9.12
C GLY A 25 1.04 -5.91 -9.22
N THR A 26 -0.25 -5.58 -9.17
CA THR A 26 -0.74 -4.20 -9.19
C THR A 26 -1.79 -3.98 -8.11
N LEU A 27 -2.02 -2.72 -7.73
CA LEU A 27 -3.13 -2.30 -6.88
C LEU A 27 -4.15 -1.50 -7.68
N SER A 28 -5.43 -1.66 -7.35
CA SER A 28 -6.44 -0.66 -7.72
C SER A 28 -6.13 0.69 -7.07
N ALA A 29 -6.88 1.73 -7.46
CA ALA A 29 -6.83 3.01 -6.77
C ALA A 29 -7.07 2.81 -5.26
N VAL A 30 -6.20 3.41 -4.43
CA VAL A 30 -6.40 3.44 -2.97
C VAL A 30 -7.56 4.37 -2.66
N SER A 31 -8.36 3.99 -1.66
CA SER A 31 -9.47 4.81 -1.18
C SER A 31 -9.65 4.67 0.32
N SER A 32 -10.08 5.75 0.97
CA SER A 32 -10.43 5.79 2.37
C SER A 32 -11.88 6.22 2.54
N ALA A 33 -12.58 5.60 3.49
CA ALA A 33 -13.95 5.93 3.87
C ALA A 33 -14.05 6.58 5.25
N ASP A 34 -12.93 6.68 5.98
CA ASP A 34 -12.85 7.17 7.35
C ASP A 34 -12.03 8.47 7.48
N GLY A 35 -11.82 9.17 6.35
CA GLY A 35 -11.15 10.47 6.34
C GLY A 35 -9.62 10.39 6.32
N GLY A 36 -9.06 9.25 5.92
CA GLY A 36 -7.62 9.09 5.69
C GLY A 36 -6.89 8.27 6.73
N ILE A 37 -7.58 7.56 7.62
CA ILE A 37 -6.96 6.67 8.62
C ILE A 37 -6.75 5.28 8.01
N THR A 38 -7.78 4.73 7.39
CA THR A 38 -7.74 3.42 6.75
C THR A 38 -7.93 3.56 5.25
N TRP A 39 -7.01 2.98 4.50
CA TRP A 39 -7.03 2.94 3.05
C TRP A 39 -7.08 1.50 2.57
N THR A 40 -7.91 1.26 1.57
CA THR A 40 -8.07 -0.07 0.96
C THR A 40 -7.85 -0.02 -0.54
N ALA A 41 -7.30 -1.11 -1.07
CA ALA A 41 -7.15 -1.36 -2.50
C ALA A 41 -7.21 -2.87 -2.78
N THR A 42 -7.49 -3.24 -4.03
CA THR A 42 -7.47 -4.63 -4.49
C THR A 42 -6.13 -4.92 -5.17
N PHE A 43 -5.39 -5.88 -4.61
CA PHE A 43 -4.19 -6.43 -5.21
C PHE A 43 -4.53 -7.50 -6.26
N THR A 44 -3.91 -7.35 -7.42
CA THR A 44 -3.98 -8.33 -8.52
C THR A 44 -2.56 -8.87 -8.78
N PRO A 45 -2.29 -10.14 -8.46
CA PRO A 45 -0.98 -10.73 -8.73
C PRO A 45 -0.73 -10.83 -10.23
N THR A 46 0.53 -10.72 -10.64
CA THR A 46 0.96 -11.05 -12.00
C THR A 46 0.65 -12.52 -12.28
N ALA A 47 0.06 -12.81 -13.44
CA ALA A 47 -0.27 -14.18 -13.83
C ALA A 47 0.98 -14.99 -14.19
N GLY A 48 0.96 -16.30 -13.92
CA GLY A 48 2.07 -17.20 -14.23
C GLY A 48 3.29 -17.06 -13.32
N VAL A 49 3.13 -16.48 -12.14
CA VAL A 49 4.23 -16.27 -11.18
C VAL A 49 3.95 -17.07 -9.90
N THR A 50 4.96 -17.83 -9.47
CA THR A 50 5.02 -18.43 -8.14
C THR A 50 6.24 -17.87 -7.42
N ASP A 51 6.00 -17.09 -6.37
CA ASP A 51 7.06 -16.44 -5.57
C ASP A 51 6.58 -16.34 -4.11
N ALA A 52 7.40 -16.79 -3.16
CA ALA A 52 7.06 -16.82 -1.74
C ALA A 52 7.49 -15.55 -0.97
N THR A 53 8.28 -14.67 -1.60
CA THR A 53 8.96 -13.55 -0.94
C THR A 53 8.63 -12.23 -1.60
N ASN A 54 7.49 -11.64 -1.23
CA ASN A 54 6.99 -10.38 -1.80
C ASN A 54 6.59 -9.41 -0.69
N VAL A 55 6.78 -8.11 -0.95
CA VAL A 55 6.33 -7.02 -0.07
C VAL A 55 5.73 -5.88 -0.90
N ILE A 56 4.87 -5.10 -0.25
CA ILE A 56 4.47 -3.77 -0.72
C ILE A 56 5.18 -2.76 0.16
N THR A 57 5.89 -1.82 -0.45
CA THR A 57 6.62 -0.76 0.25
C THR A 57 5.89 0.57 0.05
N LEU A 58 5.61 1.26 1.15
CA LEU A 58 5.11 2.63 1.19
C LEU A 58 6.27 3.60 1.39
N ASP A 59 6.38 4.61 0.53
CA ASP A 59 7.18 5.81 0.77
C ASP A 59 6.38 6.78 1.64
N ASN A 60 6.82 6.97 2.89
CA ASN A 60 6.11 7.83 3.84
C ASN A 60 6.30 9.33 3.53
N THR A 61 7.17 9.71 2.60
CA THR A 61 7.39 11.13 2.26
C THR A 61 6.25 11.73 1.45
N GLY A 62 5.41 10.89 0.83
CA GLY A 62 4.19 11.31 0.12
C GLY A 62 2.98 11.56 1.03
N VAL A 63 3.05 11.14 2.30
CA VAL A 63 1.95 11.32 3.27
C VAL A 63 2.23 12.47 4.22
N SER A 64 1.20 13.20 4.63
CA SER A 64 1.29 14.30 5.60
C SER A 64 0.21 14.21 6.66
N ASP A 65 0.56 14.60 7.89
CA ASP A 65 -0.38 14.72 9.01
C ASP A 65 -1.35 15.91 8.82
N ALA A 66 -2.27 16.10 9.77
CA ALA A 66 -3.25 17.19 9.73
C ALA A 66 -2.63 18.59 9.86
N ALA A 67 -1.40 18.70 10.39
CA ALA A 67 -0.64 19.94 10.49
C ALA A 67 0.21 20.21 9.22
N GLY A 68 0.22 19.28 8.26
CA GLY A 68 0.98 19.38 7.02
C GLY A 68 2.44 18.94 7.13
N ASN A 69 2.82 18.24 8.21
CA ASN A 69 4.15 17.65 8.32
C ASN A 69 4.21 16.37 7.50
N ALA A 70 5.17 16.30 6.57
CA ALA A 70 5.40 15.10 5.77
C ALA A 70 6.04 13.97 6.62
N GLY A 71 5.68 12.74 6.31
CA GLY A 71 6.33 11.55 6.87
C GLY A 71 7.77 11.38 6.37
N THR A 72 8.47 10.38 6.91
CA THR A 72 9.87 10.09 6.54
C THR A 72 10.11 8.59 6.39
N GLY A 73 11.06 8.24 5.52
CA GLY A 73 11.47 6.86 5.29
C GLY A 73 10.41 6.03 4.56
N THR A 74 10.50 4.71 4.72
CA THR A 74 9.59 3.75 4.10
C THR A 74 9.00 2.79 5.14
N THR A 75 7.87 2.19 4.79
CA THR A 75 7.21 1.14 5.57
C THR A 75 6.93 -0.05 4.67
N ASP A 76 7.36 -1.24 5.06
CA ASP A 76 7.06 -2.48 4.34
C ASP A 76 5.82 -3.16 4.94
N SER A 77 5.05 -3.82 4.08
CA SER A 77 4.01 -4.75 4.50
C SER A 77 4.61 -6.01 5.14
N GLY A 78 3.73 -6.84 5.72
CA GLY A 78 4.08 -8.24 5.91
C GLY A 78 4.39 -8.93 4.57
N ASN A 79 5.19 -10.00 4.62
CA ASN A 79 5.47 -10.83 3.45
C ASN A 79 4.19 -11.49 2.92
N TYR A 80 4.08 -11.63 1.59
CA TYR A 80 3.06 -12.47 0.95
C TYR A 80 3.66 -13.39 -0.10
N ALA A 81 2.98 -14.52 -0.31
CA ALA A 81 3.26 -15.44 -1.39
C ALA A 81 2.23 -15.27 -2.51
N ILE A 82 2.68 -15.48 -3.75
CA ILE A 82 1.84 -15.59 -4.92
C ILE A 82 2.05 -16.97 -5.54
N ASP A 83 0.96 -17.55 -6.02
CA ASP A 83 0.96 -18.80 -6.77
C ASP A 83 -0.14 -18.71 -7.83
N THR A 84 0.25 -18.33 -9.04
CA THR A 84 -0.67 -18.12 -10.18
C THR A 84 -0.22 -18.89 -11.44
N ALA A 85 0.74 -19.78 -11.30
CA ALA A 85 1.27 -20.64 -12.36
C ALA A 85 0.44 -21.92 -12.58
#